data_AF-A0ABD2KZU6-F1
#
_entry.id   AF-A0ABD2KZU6-F1
#
_cell.length_a   1.000
_cell.length_b   1.000
_cell.length_c   1.000
_cell.angle_alpha   90.00
_cell.angle_beta   90.00
_cell.angle_gamma   90.00
#
_symmetry.space_group_name_H-M   'P 1'
#
loop_
_entity.id
_entity.type
_entity.pdbx_description
1 polymer ?
#
loop_
_entity_poly.entity_id
_entity_poly.type
_entity_poly.pdbx_seq_one_letter_code
_entity_poly.pdbx_strand_id
1 'polypeptide(L)'
;MAKFEYWPRYGFENHTLVLPAERAFNLTDSTLWMQENWLSSFAFSALYVVAIFGGQKLMSSQKPFALDQALFWWNLGLATFSIMGAVRMIPELFWSLNSNSFIYSICTASYAQGVTGFWTEKFALSKVFELVDTLFIVLRKRPLIFLHWYHHITVLIYTWMLYKDHTASGRWFITMNYTVHAFMYSYYALRAMKLRLPKWFAMMITVMQIAQMVVGVSLAFITLYLKLGGMESCQCTWTNLYASFILYGSYFLLFCNFFYQTYLRRGNRYANKPKANGGKTAAESVVHANGNAKCSINDESAKTNGSVVHHQQSPTAVDEPMRN
;
A
#
# COMPACT_ATOMS: atom_id res chain seq x y z
N MET A 1 20.31 -11.90 15.01
CA MET A 1 20.80 -10.61 15.53
C MET A 1 19.59 -9.84 15.98
N ALA A 2 19.27 -9.91 17.27
CA ALA A 2 18.32 -9.08 17.99
C ALA A 2 18.94 -8.97 19.37
N LYS A 3 18.93 -7.80 20.01
CA LYS A 3 19.38 -7.67 21.40
C LYS A 3 18.14 -7.68 22.28
N PHE A 4 18.30 -8.20 23.50
CA PHE A 4 17.24 -8.18 24.51
C PHE A 4 17.33 -6.94 25.40
N GLU A 5 18.39 -6.15 25.22
CA GLU A 5 18.61 -4.91 25.94
C GLU A 5 19.34 -3.92 25.05
N TYR A 6 18.91 -2.65 25.07
CA TYR A 6 19.54 -1.57 24.32
C TYR A 6 19.72 -0.35 25.20
N TRP A 7 20.90 0.27 25.13
CA TRP A 7 21.26 1.51 25.80
C TRP A 7 22.01 2.45 24.85
N PRO A 8 21.79 3.78 24.94
CA PRO A 8 20.71 4.45 25.68
C PRO A 8 19.32 4.08 25.16
N ARG A 9 18.26 4.39 25.92
CA ARG A 9 16.86 4.08 25.55
C ARG A 9 15.87 5.18 25.87
N TYR A 10 14.78 5.22 25.11
CA TYR A 10 13.60 6.02 25.41
C TYR A 10 12.70 5.25 26.37
N GLY A 11 12.89 5.46 27.68
CA GLY A 11 12.17 4.74 28.72
C GLY A 11 10.77 5.27 29.02
N PHE A 12 10.06 4.56 29.89
CA PHE A 12 8.68 4.87 30.30
C PHE A 12 8.52 6.28 30.88
N GLU A 13 9.57 6.79 31.53
CA GLU A 13 9.64 8.13 32.11
C GLU A 13 9.43 9.26 31.10
N ASN A 14 9.70 9.00 29.81
CA ASN A 14 9.53 10.00 28.75
C ASN A 14 8.11 10.03 28.18
N HIS A 15 7.21 9.16 28.65
CA HIS A 15 5.82 9.10 28.23
C HIS A 15 4.89 9.67 29.30
N THR A 16 4.03 10.62 28.91
CA THR A 16 3.01 11.21 29.81
C THR A 16 1.99 10.17 30.30
N LEU A 17 1.68 9.18 29.47
CA LEU A 17 0.74 8.10 29.77
C LEU A 17 1.27 6.79 29.21
N VAL A 18 1.31 5.74 30.05
CA VAL A 18 1.68 4.38 29.65
C VAL A 18 0.51 3.45 29.95
N LEU A 19 0.00 2.76 28.93
CA LEU A 19 -1.12 1.84 29.06
C LEU A 19 -0.66 0.53 29.74
N PRO A 20 -1.55 -0.18 30.45
CA PRO A 20 -1.20 -1.46 31.08
C PRO A 20 -0.63 -2.48 30.09
N ALA A 21 -1.17 -2.56 28.88
CA ALA A 21 -0.67 -3.44 27.83
C ALA A 21 0.74 -3.06 27.35
N GLU A 22 1.05 -1.76 27.26
CA GLU A 22 2.38 -1.26 26.90
C GLU A 22 3.41 -1.57 28.01
N ARG A 23 2.98 -1.51 29.27
CA ARG A 23 3.82 -1.86 30.43
C ARG A 23 4.08 -3.36 30.54
N ALA A 24 3.10 -4.18 30.19
CA ALA A 24 3.19 -5.64 30.22
C ALA A 24 3.98 -6.22 29.02
N PHE A 25 4.37 -5.39 28.06
CA PHE A 25 5.15 -5.83 26.90
C PHE A 25 6.51 -6.39 27.32
N ASN A 26 6.73 -7.65 26.98
CA ASN A 26 8.02 -8.32 27.14
C ASN A 26 8.72 -8.42 25.79
N LEU A 27 9.84 -7.72 25.64
CA LEU A 27 10.65 -7.76 24.44
C LEU A 27 11.11 -9.18 24.12
N THR A 28 11.66 -9.88 25.11
CA THR A 28 12.27 -11.19 24.91
C THR A 28 11.26 -12.21 24.38
N ASP A 29 10.11 -12.31 25.03
CA ASP A 29 9.05 -13.25 24.63
C ASP A 29 8.54 -12.94 23.22
N SER A 30 8.33 -11.65 22.92
CA SER A 30 7.85 -11.21 21.61
C SER A 30 8.88 -11.47 20.50
N THR A 31 10.16 -11.20 20.75
CA THR A 31 11.25 -11.49 19.81
C THR A 31 11.39 -12.98 19.54
N LEU A 32 11.37 -13.81 20.59
CA LEU A 32 11.48 -15.26 20.46
C LEU A 32 10.30 -15.83 19.68
N TRP A 33 9.08 -15.42 20.02
CA TRP A 33 7.88 -15.82 19.28
C TRP A 33 7.98 -15.43 17.80
N MET A 34 8.43 -14.22 17.47
CA MET A 34 8.62 -13.82 16.09
C MET A 34 9.70 -14.65 15.39
N GLN A 35 10.82 -14.94 16.04
CA GLN A 35 11.90 -15.75 15.47
C GLN A 35 11.48 -17.19 15.16
N GLU A 36 10.57 -17.76 15.95
CA GLU A 36 10.00 -19.08 15.70
C GLU A 36 8.92 -19.05 14.61
N ASN A 37 8.11 -17.98 14.58
CA ASN A 37 6.90 -17.94 13.76
C ASN A 37 7.02 -17.11 12.48
N TRP A 38 8.16 -16.46 12.21
CA TRP A 38 8.24 -15.50 11.10
C TRP A 38 7.90 -16.12 9.73
N LEU A 39 8.18 -17.42 9.53
CA LEU A 39 7.84 -18.16 8.30
C LEU A 39 6.33 -18.20 8.03
N SER A 40 5.50 -18.02 9.05
CA SER A 40 4.04 -17.91 8.90
C SER A 40 3.64 -16.74 7.99
N SER A 41 4.49 -15.71 7.82
CA SER A 41 4.24 -14.62 6.86
C SER A 41 4.10 -15.14 5.42
N PHE A 42 4.86 -16.17 5.04
CA PHE A 42 4.75 -16.81 3.73
C PHE A 42 3.46 -17.61 3.61
N ALA A 43 3.08 -18.35 4.65
CA ALA A 43 1.83 -19.09 4.68
C ALA A 43 0.61 -18.15 4.56
N PHE A 44 0.59 -17.05 5.31
CA PHE A 44 -0.44 -16.01 5.19
C PHE A 44 -0.45 -15.37 3.81
N SER A 45 0.71 -15.11 3.21
CA SER A 45 0.81 -14.57 1.84
C SER A 45 0.25 -15.54 0.79
N ALA A 46 0.55 -16.84 0.91
CA ALA A 46 0.02 -17.86 0.02
C ALA A 46 -1.50 -17.99 0.17
N LEU A 47 -2.00 -18.05 1.41
CA LEU A 47 -3.44 -18.06 1.69
C LEU A 47 -4.15 -16.82 1.12
N TYR A 48 -3.53 -15.65 1.26
CA TYR A 48 -4.03 -14.40 0.72
C TYR A 48 -4.16 -14.41 -0.80
N VAL A 49 -3.16 -14.94 -1.52
CA VAL A 49 -3.22 -15.11 -2.98
C VAL A 49 -4.36 -16.04 -3.38
N VAL A 50 -4.50 -17.18 -2.69
CA VAL A 50 -5.60 -18.13 -2.91
C VAL A 50 -6.95 -17.45 -2.65
N ALA A 51 -7.07 -16.68 -1.57
CA ALA A 51 -8.29 -15.94 -1.23
C ALA A 51 -8.65 -14.88 -2.28
N ILE A 52 -7.67 -14.17 -2.86
CA ILE A 52 -7.90 -13.21 -3.94
C ILE A 52 -8.51 -13.91 -5.16
N PHE A 53 -7.82 -14.92 -5.70
CA PHE A 53 -8.23 -15.55 -6.95
C PHE A 53 -9.50 -16.41 -6.77
N GLY A 54 -9.59 -17.14 -5.66
CA GLY A 54 -10.78 -17.89 -5.27
C GLY A 54 -11.99 -16.96 -5.05
N GLY A 55 -11.78 -15.85 -4.33
CA GLY A 55 -12.81 -14.84 -4.08
C GLY A 55 -13.29 -14.17 -5.36
N GLN A 56 -12.38 -13.83 -6.29
CA GLN A 56 -12.76 -13.28 -7.60
C GLN A 56 -13.59 -14.26 -8.43
N LYS A 57 -13.23 -15.55 -8.43
CA LYS A 57 -13.99 -16.60 -9.13
C LYS A 57 -15.37 -16.80 -8.51
N LEU A 58 -15.46 -16.87 -7.18
CA LEU A 58 -16.74 -17.01 -6.47
C LEU A 58 -17.64 -15.79 -6.69
N MET A 59 -17.06 -14.59 -6.65
CA MET A 59 -17.81 -13.36 -6.88
C MET A 59 -18.22 -13.18 -8.34
N SER A 60 -17.62 -13.87 -9.31
CA SER A 60 -17.95 -13.69 -10.74
C SER A 60 -19.46 -13.81 -11.01
N SER A 61 -20.13 -14.80 -10.39
CA SER A 61 -21.57 -15.06 -10.52
C SER A 61 -22.45 -14.27 -9.54
N GLN A 62 -21.88 -13.54 -8.58
CA GLN A 62 -22.62 -12.84 -7.51
C GLN A 62 -22.78 -11.34 -7.78
N LYS A 63 -23.71 -10.68 -7.08
CA LYS A 63 -23.81 -9.21 -7.09
C LYS A 63 -22.76 -8.59 -6.14
N PRO A 64 -22.28 -7.37 -6.38
CA PRO A 64 -21.35 -6.71 -5.46
C PRO A 64 -22.01 -6.45 -4.10
N PHE A 65 -21.32 -6.74 -3.01
CA PHE A 65 -21.85 -6.52 -1.67
C PHE A 65 -21.80 -5.04 -1.26
N ALA A 66 -22.85 -4.57 -0.58
CA ALA A 66 -22.93 -3.22 -0.01
C ALA A 66 -22.28 -3.18 1.38
N LEU A 67 -20.94 -3.12 1.42
CA LEU A 67 -20.15 -3.16 2.66
C LEU A 67 -19.68 -1.78 3.14
N ASP A 68 -20.37 -0.70 2.80
CA ASP A 68 -19.89 0.67 3.04
C ASP A 68 -19.71 0.99 4.54
N GLN A 69 -20.65 0.55 5.39
CA GLN A 69 -20.55 0.75 6.85
C GLN A 69 -19.44 -0.09 7.48
N ALA A 70 -19.31 -1.37 7.10
CA ALA A 70 -18.23 -2.23 7.57
C ALA A 70 -16.86 -1.67 7.15
N LEU A 71 -16.75 -1.22 5.91
CA LEU A 71 -15.55 -0.57 5.39
C LEU A 71 -15.23 0.73 6.11
N PHE A 72 -16.24 1.52 6.50
CA PHE A 72 -16.04 2.73 7.30
C PHE A 72 -15.41 2.40 8.65
N TRP A 73 -16.03 1.51 9.43
CA TRP A 73 -15.52 1.13 10.76
C TRP A 73 -14.15 0.47 10.69
N TRP A 74 -13.92 -0.34 9.66
CA TRP A 74 -12.62 -0.95 9.39
C TRP A 74 -11.53 0.10 9.15
N ASN A 75 -11.76 1.03 8.21
CA ASN A 75 -10.80 2.10 7.94
C ASN A 75 -10.62 3.03 9.14
N LEU A 76 -11.68 3.30 9.90
CA LEU A 76 -11.58 4.10 11.12
C LEU A 76 -10.71 3.41 12.17
N GLY A 77 -10.89 2.10 12.37
CA GLY A 77 -10.05 1.32 13.27
C GLY A 77 -8.57 1.34 12.86
N LEU A 78 -8.27 1.12 11.58
CA LEU A 78 -6.90 1.21 11.05
C LEU A 78 -6.33 2.64 11.15
N ALA A 79 -7.15 3.67 10.96
CA ALA A 79 -6.75 5.05 11.16
C ALA A 79 -6.39 5.33 12.62
N THR A 80 -7.26 4.95 13.56
CA THR A 80 -7.00 5.11 15.01
C THR A 80 -5.75 4.36 15.43
N PHE A 81 -5.60 3.10 15.01
CA PHE A 81 -4.40 2.30 15.26
C PHE A 81 -3.13 3.00 14.75
N SER A 82 -3.18 3.52 13.52
CA SER A 82 -2.04 4.19 12.90
C SER A 82 -1.70 5.53 13.57
N ILE A 83 -2.72 6.30 13.98
CA ILE A 83 -2.55 7.55 14.72
C ILE A 83 -1.90 7.27 16.08
N MET A 84 -2.39 6.27 16.83
CA MET A 84 -1.81 5.90 18.11
C MET A 84 -0.36 5.43 17.95
N GLY A 85 -0.08 4.58 16.96
CA GLY A 85 1.27 4.15 16.64
C GLY A 85 2.19 5.31 16.29
N ALA A 86 1.73 6.26 15.47
CA ALA A 86 2.50 7.46 15.13
C ALA A 86 2.81 8.32 16.37
N VAL A 87 1.79 8.60 17.20
CA VAL A 87 1.95 9.38 18.45
C VAL A 87 2.96 8.74 19.40
N ARG A 88 3.08 7.40 19.38
CA ARG A 88 3.98 6.65 20.25
C ARG A 88 5.40 6.53 19.70
N MET A 89 5.55 6.42 18.38
CA MET A 89 6.85 6.24 17.72
C MET A 89 7.56 7.56 17.38
N ILE A 90 6.82 8.62 17.03
CA ILE A 90 7.39 9.92 16.64
C ILE A 90 8.29 10.54 17.73
N PRO A 91 7.88 10.60 19.02
CA PRO A 91 8.73 11.16 20.07
C PRO A 91 10.05 10.41 20.24
N GLU A 92 10.03 9.08 20.13
CA GLU A 92 11.24 8.25 20.21
C GLU A 92 12.16 8.51 19.01
N LEU A 93 11.61 8.67 17.81
CA LEU A 93 12.39 9.05 16.63
C LEU A 93 13.06 10.42 16.82
N PHE A 94 12.33 11.42 17.31
CA PHE A 94 12.90 12.75 17.58
C PHE A 94 13.97 12.72 18.66
N TRP A 95 13.73 11.99 19.76
CA TRP A 95 14.72 11.79 20.82
C TRP A 95 15.98 11.09 20.28
N SER A 96 15.80 10.07 19.46
CA SER A 96 16.91 9.35 18.81
C SER A 96 17.75 10.27 17.92
N LEU A 97 17.18 11.33 17.36
CA LEU A 97 17.90 12.28 16.49
C LEU A 97 18.53 13.42 17.28
N ASN A 98 17.79 14.02 18.20
CA ASN A 98 18.20 15.22 18.92
C ASN A 98 19.12 14.94 20.11
N SER A 99 18.84 13.86 20.85
CA SER A 99 19.58 13.52 22.08
C SER A 99 20.70 12.51 21.84
N ASN A 100 20.78 11.92 20.65
CA ASN A 100 21.83 10.98 20.28
C ASN A 100 22.50 11.43 18.97
N SER A 101 22.36 10.66 17.89
CA SER A 101 22.90 11.01 16.59
C SER A 101 22.08 10.40 15.47
N PHE A 102 22.22 10.94 14.26
CA PHE A 102 21.61 10.35 13.08
C PHE A 102 22.07 8.89 12.87
N ILE A 103 23.36 8.60 13.09
CA ILE A 103 23.91 7.23 13.02
C ILE A 103 23.23 6.32 14.05
N TYR A 104 23.05 6.78 15.29
CA TYR A 104 22.31 6.02 16.29
C TYR A 104 20.89 5.69 15.81
N SER A 105 20.21 6.65 15.17
CA SER A 105 18.84 6.46 14.68
C SER A 105 18.68 5.35 13.63
N ILE A 106 19.74 5.04 12.88
CA ILE A 106 19.74 4.05 11.79
C ILE A 106 20.47 2.75 12.14
N CYS A 107 21.36 2.77 13.14
CA CYS A 107 22.21 1.65 13.50
C CYS A 107 21.92 1.02 14.86
N THR A 108 21.11 1.67 15.72
CA THR A 108 20.69 1.13 17.02
C THR A 108 19.18 0.90 17.07
N ALA A 109 18.75 -0.33 17.38
CA ALA A 109 17.34 -0.72 17.40
C ALA A 109 16.66 -0.59 18.77
N SER A 110 17.01 0.45 19.52
CA SER A 110 16.44 0.72 20.86
C SER A 110 14.94 1.03 20.85
N TYR A 111 14.33 1.24 19.69
CA TYR A 111 12.88 1.36 19.51
C TYR A 111 12.12 0.03 19.72
N ALA A 112 12.82 -1.10 19.77
CA ALA A 112 12.22 -2.42 19.94
C ALA A 112 11.80 -2.74 21.39
N GLN A 113 12.15 -1.92 22.38
CA GLN A 113 11.83 -2.15 23.80
C GLN A 113 10.81 -1.16 24.36
N GLY A 114 10.19 -1.50 25.49
CA GLY A 114 9.26 -0.63 26.20
C GLY A 114 7.99 -0.31 25.38
N VAL A 115 7.50 0.92 25.49
CA VAL A 115 6.28 1.36 24.79
C VAL A 115 6.44 1.26 23.27
N THR A 116 7.54 1.75 22.72
CA THR A 116 7.80 1.68 21.27
C THR A 116 8.00 0.25 20.78
N GLY A 117 8.55 -0.62 21.62
CA GLY A 117 8.62 -2.06 21.36
C GLY A 117 7.26 -2.71 21.18
N PHE A 118 6.31 -2.41 22.07
CA PHE A 118 4.93 -2.86 21.95
C PHE A 118 4.31 -2.42 20.62
N TRP A 119 4.44 -1.13 20.28
CA TRP A 119 3.90 -0.62 19.02
C TRP A 119 4.61 -1.17 17.78
N THR A 120 5.89 -1.51 17.90
CA THR A 120 6.65 -2.20 16.84
C THR A 120 6.14 -3.62 16.61
N GLU A 121 5.90 -4.39 17.67
CA GLU A 121 5.28 -5.72 17.56
C GLU A 121 3.91 -5.61 16.90
N LYS A 122 3.05 -4.70 17.39
CA LYS A 122 1.71 -4.52 16.82
C LYS A 122 1.76 -4.07 15.38
N PHE A 123 2.74 -3.26 14.99
CA PHE A 123 2.97 -2.90 13.59
C PHE A 123 3.24 -4.12 12.70
N ALA A 124 4.12 -5.03 13.15
CA ALA A 124 4.42 -6.24 12.39
C ALA A 124 3.16 -7.12 12.26
N LEU A 125 2.41 -7.30 13.34
CA LEU A 125 1.18 -8.09 13.34
C LEU A 125 0.05 -7.42 12.52
N SER A 126 -0.02 -6.09 12.47
CA SER A 126 -1.07 -5.36 11.73
C SER A 126 -1.08 -5.69 10.24
N LYS A 127 0.07 -6.07 9.66
CA LYS A 127 0.16 -6.40 8.23
C LYS A 127 -0.67 -7.62 7.83
N VAL A 128 -0.91 -8.54 8.76
CA VAL A 128 -1.86 -9.65 8.54
C VAL A 128 -3.29 -9.13 8.51
N PHE A 129 -3.65 -8.23 9.42
CA PHE A 129 -4.98 -7.62 9.46
C PHE A 129 -5.26 -6.75 8.23
N GLU A 130 -4.26 -6.00 7.76
CA GLU A 130 -4.36 -5.16 6.55
C GLU A 130 -4.70 -5.97 5.28
N LEU A 131 -4.50 -7.30 5.26
CA LEU A 131 -4.93 -8.16 4.14
C LEU A 131 -6.45 -8.15 3.92
N VAL A 132 -7.23 -7.82 4.95
CA VAL A 132 -8.69 -7.69 4.87
C VAL A 132 -9.10 -6.52 3.96
N ASP A 133 -8.24 -5.52 3.75
CA ASP A 133 -8.50 -4.42 2.79
C ASP A 133 -8.81 -4.98 1.40
N THR A 134 -8.07 -6.00 0.97
CA THR A 134 -8.25 -6.64 -0.32
C THR A 134 -9.50 -7.48 -0.39
N LEU A 135 -9.89 -8.11 0.73
CA LEU A 135 -11.15 -8.83 0.81
C LEU A 135 -12.33 -7.89 0.54
N PHE A 136 -12.34 -6.69 1.13
CA PHE A 136 -13.36 -5.67 0.83
C PHE A 136 -13.36 -5.27 -0.65
N ILE A 137 -12.20 -5.16 -1.30
CA ILE A 137 -12.10 -4.84 -2.74
C ILE A 137 -12.74 -5.95 -3.58
N VAL A 138 -12.40 -7.21 -3.31
CA VAL A 138 -12.92 -8.38 -4.04
C VAL A 138 -14.43 -8.54 -3.84
N LEU A 139 -14.92 -8.46 -2.61
CA LEU A 139 -16.35 -8.59 -2.28
C LEU A 139 -17.21 -7.46 -2.85
N ARG A 140 -16.64 -6.27 -3.04
CA ARG A 140 -17.31 -5.13 -3.69
C ARG A 140 -17.15 -5.10 -5.20
N LYS A 141 -16.50 -6.12 -5.80
CA LYS A 141 -16.16 -6.18 -7.23
C LYS A 141 -15.43 -4.94 -7.73
N ARG A 142 -14.54 -4.37 -6.92
CA ARG A 142 -13.71 -3.24 -7.34
C ARG A 142 -12.42 -3.77 -7.99
N PRO A 143 -11.86 -3.07 -8.99
CA PRO A 143 -10.67 -3.54 -9.69
C PRO A 143 -9.48 -3.60 -8.72
N LEU A 144 -8.91 -4.80 -8.58
CA LEU A 144 -7.72 -5.03 -7.78
C LEU A 144 -6.47 -4.72 -8.62
N ILE A 145 -5.75 -3.67 -8.27
CA ILE A 145 -4.53 -3.26 -8.99
C ILE A 145 -3.32 -4.07 -8.52
N PHE A 146 -2.36 -4.30 -9.43
CA PHE A 146 -1.12 -5.03 -9.14
C PHE A 146 -0.38 -4.48 -7.93
N LEU A 147 -0.20 -3.15 -7.89
CA LEU A 147 0.48 -2.44 -6.80
C LEU A 147 -0.06 -2.83 -5.42
N HIS A 148 -1.38 -2.97 -5.27
CA HIS A 148 -2.01 -3.22 -3.97
C HIS A 148 -1.68 -4.61 -3.44
N TRP A 149 -1.97 -5.67 -4.20
CA TRP A 149 -1.77 -7.02 -3.70
C TRP A 149 -0.29 -7.41 -3.65
N TYR A 150 0.53 -6.91 -4.59
CA TYR A 150 1.99 -7.05 -4.53
C TYR A 150 2.52 -6.43 -3.23
N HIS A 151 2.17 -5.16 -2.96
CA HIS A 151 2.57 -4.45 -1.75
C HIS A 151 2.19 -5.22 -0.48
N HIS A 152 0.93 -5.65 -0.32
CA HIS A 152 0.47 -6.32 0.90
C HIS A 152 1.24 -7.63 1.20
N ILE A 153 1.57 -8.41 0.18
CA ILE A 153 2.39 -9.63 0.35
C ILE A 153 3.80 -9.25 0.80
N THR A 154 4.45 -8.36 0.05
CA THR A 154 5.85 -8.08 0.27
C THR A 154 6.11 -7.30 1.56
N VAL A 155 5.23 -6.37 1.97
CA VAL A 155 5.36 -5.71 3.28
C VAL A 155 5.09 -6.65 4.45
N LEU A 156 4.18 -7.60 4.32
CA LEU A 156 3.93 -8.59 5.37
C LEU A 156 5.19 -9.41 5.64
N ILE A 157 5.78 -9.99 4.60
CA ILE A 157 7.01 -10.78 4.73
C ILE A 157 8.16 -9.93 5.26
N TYR A 158 8.33 -8.72 4.72
CA TYR A 158 9.44 -7.86 5.07
C TYR A 158 9.39 -7.34 6.50
N THR A 159 8.22 -6.92 6.98
CA THR A 159 8.08 -6.40 8.34
C THR A 159 8.33 -7.46 9.40
N TRP A 160 7.89 -8.70 9.16
CA TRP A 160 8.17 -9.84 10.04
C TRP A 160 9.67 -10.17 10.06
N MET A 161 10.33 -10.11 8.90
CA MET A 161 11.78 -10.27 8.78
C MET A 161 12.57 -9.13 9.47
N LEU A 162 12.09 -7.89 9.41
CA LEU A 162 12.71 -6.76 10.11
C LEU A 162 12.57 -6.89 11.63
N TYR A 163 11.39 -7.33 12.11
CA TYR A 163 11.11 -7.47 13.52
C TYR A 163 11.91 -8.63 14.14
N LYS A 164 11.99 -9.80 13.48
CA LYS A 164 12.78 -10.94 14.01
C LYS A 164 14.25 -10.59 14.28
N ASP A 165 14.81 -9.68 13.47
CA ASP A 165 16.21 -9.25 13.48
C ASP A 165 16.41 -7.88 14.15
N HIS A 166 15.38 -7.29 14.76
CA HIS A 166 15.39 -5.91 15.28
C HIS A 166 16.23 -4.95 14.41
N THR A 167 15.88 -4.83 13.13
CA THR A 167 16.68 -4.00 12.22
C THR A 167 16.54 -2.54 12.62
N ALA A 168 17.66 -1.86 12.87
CA ALA A 168 17.68 -0.51 13.44
C ALA A 168 16.99 0.54 12.57
N SER A 169 17.21 0.52 11.25
CA SER A 169 16.52 1.40 10.30
C SER A 169 15.00 1.19 10.26
N GLY A 170 14.50 0.09 10.83
CA GLY A 170 13.08 -0.17 11.01
C GLY A 170 12.35 0.93 11.80
N ARG A 171 13.03 1.64 12.73
CA ARG A 171 12.48 2.81 13.45
C ARG A 171 11.87 3.82 12.49
N TRP A 172 12.63 4.19 11.46
CA TRP A 172 12.22 5.16 10.45
C TRP A 172 11.08 4.62 9.60
N PHE A 173 11.21 3.37 9.12
CA PHE A 173 10.20 2.73 8.27
C PHE A 173 8.84 2.62 8.96
N ILE A 174 8.83 2.22 10.23
CA ILE A 174 7.61 2.09 11.04
C ILE A 174 6.99 3.45 11.29
N THR A 175 7.79 4.43 11.76
CA THR A 175 7.29 5.76 12.10
C THR A 175 6.68 6.48 10.89
N MET A 176 7.37 6.42 9.73
CA MET A 176 6.84 6.98 8.49
C MET A 176 5.58 6.24 8.03
N ASN A 177 5.57 4.90 8.07
CA ASN A 177 4.40 4.12 7.64
C ASN A 177 3.18 4.42 8.50
N TYR A 178 3.33 4.45 9.83
CA TYR A 178 2.23 4.83 10.72
C TYR A 178 1.68 6.21 10.40
N THR A 179 2.57 7.18 10.18
CA THR A 179 2.18 8.55 9.83
C THR A 179 1.41 8.58 8.51
N VAL A 180 1.92 7.96 7.45
CA VAL A 180 1.26 7.93 6.13
C VAL A 180 -0.05 7.15 6.18
N HIS A 181 -0.09 6.01 6.88
CA HIS A 181 -1.29 5.19 7.04
C HIS A 181 -2.37 5.90 7.85
N ALA A 182 -2.00 6.70 8.86
CA ALA A 182 -2.94 7.54 9.59
C ALA A 182 -3.70 8.48 8.64
N PHE A 183 -2.99 9.17 7.73
CA PHE A 183 -3.64 10.02 6.73
C PHE A 183 -4.44 9.23 5.68
N MET A 184 -3.87 8.12 5.17
CA MET A 184 -4.50 7.30 4.13
C MET A 184 -5.81 6.67 4.61
N TYR A 185 -5.81 6.01 5.78
CA TYR A 185 -7.00 5.35 6.31
C TYR A 185 -8.04 6.35 6.80
N SER A 186 -7.63 7.49 7.36
CA SER A 186 -8.56 8.59 7.67
C SER A 186 -9.27 9.06 6.40
N TYR A 187 -8.53 9.25 5.30
CA TYR A 187 -9.11 9.60 4.01
C TYR A 187 -10.09 8.52 3.50
N TYR A 188 -9.76 7.24 3.62
CA TYR A 188 -10.66 6.16 3.21
C TYR A 188 -11.91 6.03 4.08
N ALA A 189 -11.81 6.25 5.39
CA ALA A 189 -12.96 6.32 6.28
C ALA A 189 -13.92 7.45 5.87
N LEU A 190 -13.39 8.66 5.63
CA LEU A 190 -14.18 9.79 5.15
C LEU A 190 -14.84 9.50 3.79
N ARG A 191 -14.12 8.83 2.88
CA ARG A 191 -14.67 8.41 1.58
C ARG A 191 -15.75 7.33 1.70
N ALA A 192 -15.65 6.43 2.67
CA ALA A 192 -16.67 5.41 2.93
C ALA A 192 -18.00 6.04 3.41
N MET A 193 -17.95 7.19 4.11
CA MET A 193 -19.12 8.02 4.43
C MET A 193 -19.67 8.81 3.23
N LYS A 194 -19.20 8.54 2.01
CA LYS A 194 -19.60 9.24 0.77
C LYS A 194 -19.28 10.74 0.77
N LEU A 195 -18.36 11.20 1.62
CA LEU A 195 -17.90 12.58 1.61
C LEU A 195 -17.04 12.83 0.36
N ARG A 196 -17.31 13.96 -0.31
CA ARG A 196 -16.54 14.40 -1.47
C ARG A 196 -15.35 15.24 -0.99
N LEU A 197 -14.19 14.61 -0.90
CA LEU A 197 -12.96 15.30 -0.54
C LEU A 197 -12.30 15.95 -1.78
N PRO A 198 -11.61 17.09 -1.62
CA PRO A 198 -10.90 17.73 -2.72
C PRO A 198 -9.76 16.85 -3.26
N LYS A 199 -9.46 16.99 -4.56
CA LYS A 199 -8.36 16.27 -5.24
C LYS A 199 -7.02 16.45 -4.53
N TRP A 200 -6.76 17.63 -3.96
CA TRP A 200 -5.51 17.94 -3.29
C TRP A 200 -5.22 17.00 -2.11
N PHE A 201 -6.22 16.57 -1.33
CA PHE A 201 -6.00 15.61 -0.24
C PHE A 201 -5.48 14.27 -0.75
N ALA A 202 -6.09 13.73 -1.80
CA ALA A 202 -5.65 12.47 -2.41
C ALA A 202 -4.22 12.61 -2.98
N MET A 203 -3.91 13.74 -3.60
CA MET A 203 -2.58 14.03 -4.14
C MET A 203 -1.53 14.15 -3.03
N MET A 204 -1.84 14.85 -1.94
CA MET A 204 -0.97 14.99 -0.77
C MET A 204 -0.60 13.62 -0.21
N ILE A 205 -1.58 12.72 -0.04
CA ILE A 205 -1.32 11.35 0.44
C ILE A 205 -0.37 10.60 -0.50
N THR A 206 -0.59 10.69 -1.83
CA THR A 206 0.32 10.02 -2.79
C THR A 206 1.72 10.63 -2.75
N VAL A 207 1.85 11.95 -2.57
CA VAL A 207 3.16 12.62 -2.40
C VAL A 207 3.84 12.14 -1.12
N MET A 208 3.12 12.01 0.00
CA MET A 208 3.68 11.47 1.24
C MET A 208 4.15 10.02 1.08
N GLN A 209 3.41 9.19 0.34
CA GLN A 209 3.82 7.82 0.02
C GLN A 209 5.10 7.77 -0.83
N ILE A 210 5.22 8.63 -1.84
CA ILE A 210 6.44 8.72 -2.67
C ILE A 210 7.62 9.22 -1.83
N ALA A 211 7.40 10.25 -0.99
CA ALA A 211 8.43 10.77 -0.09
C ALA A 211 8.92 9.68 0.88
N GLN A 212 8.02 8.86 1.44
CA GLN A 212 8.39 7.71 2.26
C GLN A 212 9.32 6.75 1.48
N MET A 213 9.06 6.51 0.20
CA MET A 213 9.93 5.63 -0.60
C MET A 213 11.32 6.23 -0.83
N VAL A 214 11.38 7.53 -1.13
CA VAL A 214 12.67 8.25 -1.30
C VAL A 214 13.50 8.18 -0.02
N VAL A 215 12.91 8.53 1.12
CA VAL A 215 13.59 8.45 2.42
C VAL A 215 14.03 7.02 2.71
N GLY A 216 13.18 6.03 2.40
CA GLY A 216 13.50 4.63 2.60
C GLY A 216 14.72 4.14 1.80
N VAL A 217 14.78 4.50 0.52
CA VAL A 217 15.94 4.23 -0.34
C VAL A 217 17.19 4.96 0.16
N SER A 218 17.09 6.24 0.55
CA SER A 218 18.20 6.99 1.11
C SER A 218 18.77 6.36 2.38
N LEU A 219 17.91 5.93 3.31
CA LEU A 219 18.33 5.24 4.53
C LEU A 219 19.03 3.92 4.24
N ALA A 220 18.56 3.16 3.24
CA ALA A 220 19.23 1.94 2.80
C ALA A 220 20.62 2.24 2.23
N PHE A 221 20.77 3.27 1.40
CA PHE A 221 22.08 3.73 0.88
C PHE A 221 23.04 4.15 1.98
N ILE A 222 22.57 4.92 2.95
CA ILE A 222 23.41 5.35 4.07
C ILE A 222 23.84 4.15 4.91
N THR A 223 22.92 3.22 5.20
CA THR A 223 23.23 2.00 5.95
C THR A 223 24.26 1.13 5.22
N LEU A 224 24.15 1.02 3.89
CA LEU A 224 25.13 0.34 3.04
C LEU A 224 26.50 1.01 3.12
N TYR A 225 26.54 2.33 2.95
CA TYR A 225 27.78 3.11 3.03
C TYR A 225 28.50 2.93 4.38
N LEU A 226 27.76 3.01 5.48
CA LEU A 226 28.32 2.82 6.83
C LEU A 226 28.88 1.41 7.03
N LYS A 227 28.18 0.39 6.56
CA LYS A 227 28.67 -1.00 6.65
C LYS A 227 29.93 -1.24 5.81
N LEU A 228 29.99 -0.70 4.59
CA LEU A 228 31.17 -0.80 3.75
C LEU A 228 32.36 -0.02 4.32
N GLY A 229 32.09 1.08 5.04
CA GLY A 229 33.10 1.86 5.77
C GLY A 229 33.61 1.22 7.07
N GLY A 230 33.27 -0.04 7.36
CA GLY A 230 33.79 -0.78 8.52
C GLY A 230 32.97 -0.62 9.81
N MET A 231 31.78 0.01 9.77
CA MET A 231 30.89 0.10 10.93
C MET A 231 30.07 -1.19 11.10
N GLU A 232 30.73 -2.28 11.48
CA GLU A 232 30.08 -3.59 11.70
C GLU A 232 29.04 -3.58 12.82
N SER A 233 29.08 -2.60 13.72
CA SER A 233 28.14 -2.45 14.83
C SER A 233 26.72 -2.03 14.41
N CYS A 234 26.48 -1.71 13.13
CA CYS A 234 25.16 -1.32 12.65
C CYS A 234 24.19 -2.51 12.62
N GLN A 235 23.13 -2.45 13.43
CA GLN A 235 22.19 -3.55 13.64
C GLN A 235 21.22 -3.72 12.45
N CYS A 236 21.76 -4.24 11.37
CA CYS A 236 21.04 -4.58 10.16
C CYS A 236 21.71 -5.82 9.58
N THR A 237 20.96 -6.81 9.09
CA THR A 237 21.56 -7.95 8.37
C THR A 237 21.77 -7.57 6.90
N TRP A 238 22.67 -8.25 6.19
CA TRP A 238 22.83 -8.03 4.74
C TRP A 238 21.55 -8.39 3.98
N THR A 239 20.87 -9.47 4.40
CA THR A 239 19.56 -9.87 3.85
C THR A 239 18.51 -8.77 4.00
N ASN A 240 18.37 -8.17 5.18
CA ASN A 240 17.41 -7.08 5.39
C ASN A 240 17.78 -5.84 4.59
N LEU A 241 19.07 -5.55 4.45
CA LEU A 241 19.54 -4.43 3.64
C LEU A 241 19.19 -4.60 2.16
N TYR A 242 19.49 -5.76 1.57
CA TYR A 242 19.14 -6.05 0.17
C TYR A 242 17.62 -6.06 -0.04
N ALA A 243 16.87 -6.66 0.87
CA ALA A 243 15.41 -6.63 0.83
C ALA A 243 14.87 -5.20 0.91
N SER A 244 15.45 -4.34 1.76
CA SER A 244 15.09 -2.93 1.85
C SER A 244 15.24 -2.22 0.51
N PHE A 245 16.38 -2.38 -0.16
CA PHE A 245 16.63 -1.77 -1.47
C PHE A 245 15.63 -2.22 -2.53
N ILE A 246 15.42 -3.54 -2.61
CA ILE A 246 14.53 -4.13 -3.61
C ILE A 246 13.09 -3.62 -3.41
N LEU A 247 12.59 -3.61 -2.18
CA LEU A 247 11.21 -3.23 -1.88
C LEU A 247 10.97 -1.74 -2.02
N TYR A 248 11.80 -0.91 -1.39
CA TYR A 248 11.62 0.54 -1.47
C TYR A 248 11.90 1.06 -2.88
N GLY A 249 12.87 0.47 -3.59
CA GLY A 249 13.15 0.77 -4.99
C GLY A 249 11.99 0.38 -5.91
N SER A 250 11.44 -0.84 -5.79
CA SER A 250 10.30 -1.26 -6.60
C SER A 250 9.08 -0.39 -6.32
N TYR A 251 8.76 -0.12 -5.05
CA TYR A 251 7.63 0.73 -4.68
C TYR A 251 7.77 2.16 -5.20
N PHE A 252 8.96 2.76 -5.12
CA PHE A 252 9.20 4.08 -5.67
C PHE A 252 8.78 4.16 -7.15
N LEU A 253 9.23 3.19 -7.97
CA LEU A 253 8.88 3.14 -9.39
C LEU A 253 7.38 2.94 -9.61
N LEU A 254 6.76 2.03 -8.85
CA LEU A 254 5.33 1.75 -9.00
C LEU A 254 4.46 2.95 -8.57
N PHE A 255 4.81 3.66 -7.49
CA PHE A 255 4.08 4.85 -7.03
C PHE A 255 4.28 6.04 -7.97
N CYS A 256 5.48 6.23 -8.52
CA CYS A 256 5.72 7.23 -9.56
C CYS A 256 4.87 6.94 -10.81
N ASN A 257 4.82 5.68 -11.26
CA ASN A 257 3.96 5.27 -12.36
C ASN A 257 2.47 5.50 -12.04
N PHE A 258 2.03 5.13 -10.83
CA PHE A 258 0.66 5.38 -10.37
C PHE A 258 0.31 6.88 -10.36
N PHE A 259 1.22 7.73 -9.87
CA PHE A 259 1.03 9.17 -9.83
C PHE A 259 0.93 9.76 -11.24
N TYR A 260 1.83 9.35 -12.14
CA TYR A 260 1.80 9.76 -13.54
C TYR A 260 0.46 9.40 -14.20
N GLN A 261 0.02 8.15 -14.07
CA GLN A 261 -1.23 7.69 -14.69
C GLN A 261 -2.47 8.37 -14.09
N THR A 262 -2.48 8.61 -12.78
CA THR A 262 -3.66 9.12 -12.07
C THR A 262 -3.81 10.64 -12.16
N TYR A 263 -2.70 11.38 -12.22
CA TYR A 263 -2.72 12.84 -12.07
C TYR A 263 -2.14 13.61 -13.26
N LEU A 264 -1.16 13.07 -13.98
CA LEU A 264 -0.41 13.81 -15.01
C LEU A 264 -0.79 13.40 -16.45
N ARG A 265 -1.12 12.13 -16.67
CA ARG A 265 -1.50 11.62 -18.00
C ARG A 265 -2.69 12.39 -18.57
N ARG A 266 -2.64 12.76 -19.85
CA ARG A 266 -3.78 13.39 -20.55
C ARG A 266 -4.99 12.45 -20.52
N GLY A 267 -6.17 12.99 -20.20
CA GLY A 267 -7.40 12.19 -20.00
C GLY A 267 -7.44 11.41 -18.69
N ASN A 268 -6.66 11.80 -17.67
CA ASN A 268 -6.69 11.17 -16.36
C ASN A 268 -8.06 11.29 -15.66
N ARG A 269 -8.25 10.51 -14.58
CA ARG A 269 -9.48 10.46 -13.76
C ARG A 269 -10.02 11.84 -13.37
N TYR A 270 -9.14 12.83 -13.19
CA TYR A 270 -9.51 14.18 -12.78
C TYR A 270 -9.65 15.16 -13.96
N ALA A 271 -9.19 14.81 -15.16
CA ALA A 271 -9.35 15.60 -16.38
C ALA A 271 -10.70 15.34 -17.06
N ASN A 272 -11.22 14.11 -16.97
CA ASN A 272 -12.54 13.75 -17.50
C ASN A 272 -13.65 14.01 -16.47
N LYS A 273 -13.95 15.28 -16.19
CA LYS A 273 -15.29 15.63 -15.69
C LYS A 273 -16.09 16.21 -16.85
N PRO A 274 -17.16 15.55 -17.33
CA PRO A 274 -18.14 16.25 -18.15
C PRO A 274 -18.74 17.38 -17.31
N LYS A 275 -18.92 18.55 -17.92
CA LYS A 275 -19.77 19.61 -17.35
C LYS A 275 -21.12 18.97 -17.02
N ALA A 276 -21.60 19.17 -15.80
CA ALA A 276 -22.86 18.63 -15.34
C ALA A 276 -24.01 19.18 -16.21
N ASN A 277 -24.55 18.35 -17.10
CA ASN A 277 -25.93 18.47 -17.55
C ASN A 277 -26.73 17.36 -16.86
N GLY A 278 -27.87 17.74 -16.32
CA GLY A 278 -28.63 16.96 -15.34
C GLY A 278 -29.16 15.61 -15.84
N GLY A 279 -29.45 14.76 -14.87
CA GLY A 279 -30.33 13.60 -15.04
C GLY A 279 -29.62 12.25 -15.14
N LYS A 280 -29.93 11.40 -14.15
CA LYS A 280 -29.81 9.92 -14.11
C LYS A 280 -28.49 9.35 -13.53
N THR A 281 -28.66 8.86 -12.29
CA THR A 281 -27.93 7.77 -11.59
C THR A 281 -26.56 7.37 -12.14
N ALA A 282 -25.52 7.88 -11.48
CA ALA A 282 -24.14 7.49 -11.71
C ALA A 282 -23.86 6.08 -11.16
N ALA A 283 -23.83 5.08 -12.03
CA ALA A 283 -22.97 3.91 -11.82
C ALA A 283 -21.53 4.35 -12.07
N GLU A 284 -20.70 4.39 -11.03
CA GLU A 284 -19.27 4.68 -11.13
C GLU A 284 -18.56 3.58 -11.95
N SER A 285 -18.45 3.79 -13.26
CA SER A 285 -17.57 3.05 -14.14
C SER A 285 -16.11 3.47 -13.88
N VAL A 286 -15.40 2.71 -13.06
CA VAL A 286 -13.94 2.79 -12.94
C VAL A 286 -13.34 1.90 -14.03
N VAL A 287 -13.10 2.50 -15.20
CA VAL A 287 -12.44 1.84 -16.34
C VAL A 287 -10.94 2.16 -16.33
N HIS A 288 -10.17 1.09 -16.15
CA HIS A 288 -8.79 0.75 -16.52
C HIS A 288 -7.62 1.76 -16.40
N ALA A 289 -6.60 1.30 -15.68
CA ALA A 289 -5.27 1.12 -16.24
C ALA A 289 -4.67 -0.19 -15.71
N ASN A 290 -4.67 -1.25 -16.52
CA ASN A 290 -3.75 -2.36 -16.36
C ASN A 290 -3.07 -2.53 -17.71
N GLY A 291 -1.78 -2.21 -17.77
CA GLY A 291 -0.95 -2.70 -18.85
C GLY A 291 -0.74 -4.18 -18.59
N ASN A 292 -1.21 -5.04 -19.49
CA ASN A 292 -0.60 -6.34 -19.61
C ASN A 292 -0.53 -6.78 -21.08
N ALA A 293 0.52 -7.54 -21.33
CA ALA A 293 1.05 -7.98 -22.59
C ALA A 293 0.04 -8.62 -23.55
N LYS A 294 0.37 -8.49 -24.85
CA LYS A 294 -0.16 -9.27 -25.96
C LYS A 294 -0.22 -10.76 -25.60
N CYS A 295 -1.37 -11.38 -25.83
CA CYS A 295 -1.44 -12.79 -26.20
C CYS A 295 -2.20 -12.84 -27.53
N SER A 296 -1.45 -13.09 -28.60
CA SER A 296 -1.97 -13.32 -29.95
C SER A 296 -2.30 -14.81 -30.08
N ILE A 297 -3.56 -15.16 -30.35
CA ILE A 297 -3.91 -16.35 -31.15
C ILE A 297 -5.13 -15.99 -32.02
N ASN A 298 -4.85 -16.00 -33.33
CA ASN A 298 -5.63 -16.19 -34.55
C ASN A 298 -7.17 -16.07 -34.54
N ASP A 299 -7.69 -15.34 -35.54
CA ASP A 299 -8.51 -16.00 -36.56
C ASP A 299 -8.48 -15.25 -37.91
N GLU A 300 -8.41 -16.04 -38.97
CA GLU A 300 -8.43 -15.68 -40.38
C GLU A 300 -9.76 -15.05 -40.81
N SER A 301 -9.69 -14.02 -41.65
CA SER A 301 -10.70 -13.80 -42.69
C SER A 301 -10.15 -12.86 -43.76
N ALA A 302 -10.15 -13.37 -44.99
CA ALA A 302 -9.52 -12.85 -46.18
C ALA A 302 -9.96 -11.42 -46.56
N LYS A 303 -8.98 -10.61 -46.99
CA LYS A 303 -9.19 -9.44 -47.86
C LYS A 303 -8.57 -9.74 -49.22
N THR A 304 -9.41 -9.77 -50.25
CA THR A 304 -9.00 -9.50 -51.64
C THR A 304 -9.54 -8.13 -52.03
N ASN A 305 -8.63 -7.21 -52.35
CA ASN A 305 -8.91 -5.94 -53.02
C ASN A 305 -8.78 -6.16 -54.53
N GLY A 306 -9.62 -5.48 -55.32
CA GLY A 306 -9.47 -5.43 -56.78
C GLY A 306 -10.42 -4.42 -57.42
N SER A 307 -9.83 -3.34 -57.90
CA SER A 307 -10.37 -2.13 -58.53
C SER A 307 -11.24 -2.30 -59.80
N VAL A 308 -11.97 -1.21 -60.14
CA VAL A 308 -12.03 -0.51 -61.46
C VAL A 308 -13.45 -0.14 -61.95
N VAL A 309 -13.73 1.18 -61.91
CA VAL A 309 -14.28 2.12 -62.92
C VAL A 309 -15.41 1.74 -63.93
N HIS A 310 -16.38 2.68 -64.05
CA HIS A 310 -17.03 3.28 -65.25
C HIS A 310 -18.56 3.12 -65.46
N HIS A 311 -19.19 4.28 -65.76
CA HIS A 311 -20.44 4.55 -66.51
C HIS A 311 -21.78 4.07 -65.90
N GLN A 312 -22.97 4.62 -66.17
CA GLN A 312 -23.57 5.87 -66.68
C GLN A 312 -25.09 5.54 -66.80
N GLN A 313 -25.97 6.54 -66.71
CA GLN A 313 -27.40 6.55 -67.11
C GLN A 313 -28.52 5.98 -66.17
N SER A 314 -29.44 6.90 -65.83
CA SER A 314 -30.90 6.74 -65.60
C SER A 314 -31.62 6.14 -66.84
N PRO A 315 -32.96 5.87 -66.91
CA PRO A 315 -34.08 6.34 -66.07
C PRO A 315 -35.24 5.31 -65.86
N THR A 316 -36.44 5.82 -65.48
CA THR A 316 -37.80 5.22 -65.35
C THR A 316 -38.18 4.81 -63.90
N ALA A 317 -39.05 5.51 -63.17
CA ALA A 317 -40.49 5.85 -63.34
C ALA A 317 -41.43 4.65 -63.10
N VAL A 318 -42.29 4.76 -62.08
CA VAL A 318 -43.77 4.60 -62.08
C VAL A 318 -44.29 4.58 -60.63
N ASP A 319 -45.37 5.36 -60.45
CA ASP A 319 -46.42 5.47 -59.42
C ASP A 319 -46.65 4.27 -58.46
N GLU A 320 -47.17 4.35 -57.22
CA GLU A 320 -48.43 4.96 -56.74
C GLU A 320 -48.50 4.94 -55.16
N PRO A 321 -49.44 5.63 -54.49
CA PRO A 321 -49.52 5.80 -53.04
C PRO A 321 -50.68 5.02 -52.35
N MET A 322 -50.61 4.78 -51.02
CA MET A 322 -51.76 4.73 -50.08
C MET A 322 -51.25 4.58 -48.62
N ARG A 323 -51.44 5.59 -47.75
CA ARG A 323 -52.47 5.67 -46.68
C ARG A 323 -52.61 4.38 -45.84
N ASN A 324 -52.15 4.38 -44.59
CA ASN A 324 -52.84 4.93 -43.41
C ASN A 324 -51.85 5.07 -42.23
#